data_AF-A0A7V3MYM1-F1
#
_entry.id   AF-A0A7V3MYM1-F1
#
_cell.length_a   1.000
_cell.length_b   1.000
_cell.length_c   1.000
_cell.angle_alpha   90.00
_cell.angle_beta   90.00
_cell.angle_gamma   90.00
#
_symmetry.space_group_name_H-M   'P 1'
#
loop_
_entity.id
_entity.type
_entity.pdbx_description
1 polymer ?
#
loop_
_entity_poly.entity_id
_entity_poly.type
_entity_poly.pdbx_seq_one_letter_code
_entity_poly.pdbx_strand_id
1 'polypeptide(L)'
;DGTFDLVSAQYLHSPVRLERDVILRRAAASVKPGGVLLIVDHAAAPPWMRRNNHHHHEFPSADEVIGSLRLDEHRWERVRVETAERETIGPDGQPATLSDNIIVLRRVGGQAAS
;
A
#
# COMPACT_ATOMS: atom_id res chain seq x y z
N ASP A 1 9.67 20.81 -0.52
CA ASP A 1 10.66 19.78 -0.15
C ASP A 1 10.63 19.52 1.35
N GLY A 2 10.64 18.24 1.72
CA GLY A 2 10.63 17.82 3.12
C GLY A 2 10.73 16.30 3.21
N THR A 3 11.47 15.83 4.20
CA THR A 3 11.38 14.45 4.65
C THR A 3 10.51 14.42 5.91
N PHE A 4 9.76 13.33 6.11
CA PHE A 4 8.75 13.21 7.15
C PHE A 4 9.01 11.97 8.01
N ASP A 5 8.60 12.06 9.27
CA ASP A 5 8.68 10.95 10.23
C ASP A 5 7.62 9.87 9.95
N LEU A 6 6.51 10.25 9.31
CA LEU A 6 5.49 9.37 8.75
C LEU A 6 5.06 9.86 7.38
N VAL A 7 5.01 8.96 6.40
CA VAL A 7 4.30 9.16 5.13
C VAL A 7 3.25 8.07 4.99
N SER A 8 2.01 8.45 4.71
CA SER A 8 0.89 7.51 4.51
C SER A 8 0.29 7.67 3.12
N ALA A 9 0.01 6.55 2.46
CA ALA A 9 -0.69 6.48 1.18
C ALA A 9 -1.84 5.46 1.28
N GLN A 10 -3.05 5.87 0.89
CA GLN A 10 -4.26 5.10 1.14
C GLN A 10 -5.09 5.00 -0.14
N TYR A 11 -5.43 3.78 -0.55
CA TYR A 11 -6.40 3.46 -1.62
C TYR A 11 -6.21 4.23 -2.93
N LEU A 12 -4.96 4.32 -3.40
CA LEU A 12 -4.60 5.00 -4.65
C LEU A 12 -4.97 4.20 -5.93
N HIS A 13 -6.00 3.36 -5.88
CA HIS A 13 -6.55 2.73 -7.07
C HIS A 13 -7.44 3.74 -7.80
N SER A 14 -7.36 3.78 -9.14
CA SER A 14 -8.06 4.79 -9.95
C SER A 14 -8.73 4.18 -11.18
N PRO A 15 -9.93 4.64 -11.56
CA PRO A 15 -10.58 4.24 -12.82
C PRO A 15 -9.90 4.86 -14.06
N VAL A 16 -9.04 5.87 -13.86
CA VAL A 16 -8.22 6.48 -14.92
C VAL A 16 -6.75 6.20 -14.68
N ARG A 17 -5.93 6.35 -15.71
CA ARG A 17 -4.48 6.11 -15.61
C ARG A 17 -3.88 6.93 -14.46
N LEU A 18 -3.29 6.21 -13.51
CA LEU A 18 -2.55 6.76 -12.40
C LEU A 18 -1.25 5.97 -12.27
N GLU A 19 -0.11 6.67 -12.29
CA GLU A 19 1.21 6.08 -12.12
C GLU A 19 1.46 5.74 -10.64
N ARG A 20 0.65 4.81 -10.09
CA ARG A 20 0.62 4.46 -8.67
C ARG A 20 2.00 4.12 -8.13
N ASP A 21 2.77 3.30 -8.82
CA ASP A 21 4.13 2.91 -8.42
C ASP A 21 5.09 4.11 -8.39
N VAL A 22 4.93 5.09 -9.27
CA VAL A 22 5.73 6.32 -9.24
C VAL A 22 5.37 7.16 -8.01
N ILE A 23 4.08 7.26 -7.70
CA ILE A 23 3.59 8.00 -6.53
C ILE A 23 4.11 7.35 -5.24
N LEU A 24 3.99 6.03 -5.11
CA LEU A 24 4.46 5.32 -3.92
C LEU A 24 5.98 5.37 -3.76
N ARG A 25 6.75 5.31 -4.85
CA ARG A 25 8.21 5.53 -4.80
C ARG A 25 8.57 6.94 -4.33
N ARG A 26 7.85 7.97 -4.78
CA ARG A 26 8.02 9.34 -4.29
C ARG A 26 7.66 9.45 -2.81
N ALA A 27 6.57 8.82 -2.37
CA ALA A 27 6.18 8.76 -0.96
C ALA A 27 7.27 8.12 -0.09
N ALA A 28 7.83 6.98 -0.52
CA ALA A 28 8.93 6.31 0.16
C ALA A 28 10.20 7.19 0.26
N ALA A 29 10.53 7.92 -0.81
CA ALA A 29 11.68 8.83 -0.84
C ALA A 29 11.54 10.01 0.15
N SER A 30 10.30 10.40 0.48
CA SER A 30 10.00 11.44 1.45
C SER A 30 10.06 10.98 2.91
N VAL A 31 10.37 9.72 3.21
CA VAL A 31 10.49 9.23 4.60
C VAL A 31 11.90 9.47 5.14
N LYS A 32 12.04 10.10 6.31
CA LYS A 32 13.34 10.25 7.00
C LYS A 32 13.94 8.89 7.39
N PRO A 33 15.27 8.75 7.48
CA PRO A 33 15.86 7.68 8.28
C PRO A 33 15.22 7.63 9.68
N GLY A 34 14.80 6.44 10.12
CA GLY A 34 14.02 6.21 11.35
C GLY A 34 12.50 6.33 11.18
N GLY A 35 12.03 6.98 10.12
CA GLY A 35 10.62 7.21 9.83
C GLY A 35 9.89 6.01 9.22
N VAL A 36 8.58 6.16 9.02
CA VAL A 36 7.67 5.09 8.60
C VAL A 36 6.97 5.43 7.29
N LEU A 37 6.88 4.45 6.39
CA LEU A 37 5.97 4.42 5.27
C LEU A 37 4.79 3.49 5.62
N LEU A 38 3.57 4.02 5.57
CA LEU A 38 2.33 3.25 5.69
C LEU A 38 1.59 3.27 4.36
N ILE A 39 1.36 2.09 3.78
CA ILE A 39 0.52 1.91 2.61
C ILE A 39 -0.65 1.02 3.02
N VAL A 40 -1.86 1.46 2.68
CA VAL A 40 -3.06 0.62 2.73
C VAL A 40 -3.76 0.70 1.38
N ASP A 41 -4.09 -0.44 0.83
CA ASP A 41 -4.80 -0.55 -0.44
C ASP A 41 -5.64 -1.82 -0.49
N HIS A 42 -6.37 -2.03 -1.58
CA HIS A 42 -7.22 -3.21 -1.74
C HIS A 42 -6.40 -4.44 -2.10
N ALA A 43 -6.57 -5.52 -1.33
CA ALA A 43 -6.01 -6.83 -1.63
C ALA A 43 -6.93 -7.65 -2.57
N ALA A 44 -8.21 -7.27 -2.66
CA ALA A 44 -9.17 -7.89 -3.58
C ALA A 44 -10.29 -6.91 -3.97
N ALA A 45 -10.94 -7.20 -5.08
CA ALA A 45 -12.20 -6.55 -5.43
C ALA A 45 -13.26 -6.84 -4.36
N PRO A 46 -14.15 -5.88 -4.05
CA PRO A 46 -15.26 -6.14 -3.14
C PRO A 46 -16.21 -7.18 -3.74
N PRO A 47 -16.90 -8.00 -2.93
CA PRO A 47 -17.74 -9.12 -3.40
C PRO A 47 -18.81 -8.72 -4.42
N TRP A 48 -19.36 -7.51 -4.29
CA TRP A 48 -20.42 -6.99 -5.16
C TRP A 48 -19.93 -6.47 -6.53
N MET A 49 -18.62 -6.24 -6.71
CA MET A 49 -18.07 -5.74 -7.99
C MET A 49 -18.09 -6.81 -9.09
N ARG A 50 -18.12 -8.10 -8.73
CA ARG A 50 -18.14 -9.22 -9.70
C ARG A 50 -19.34 -9.23 -10.64
N ARG A 51 -20.40 -8.47 -10.35
CA ARG A 51 -21.62 -8.47 -11.18
C ARG A 51 -21.51 -7.68 -12.49
N ASN A 52 -20.63 -6.69 -12.61
CA ASN A 52 -20.74 -5.69 -13.71
C ASN A 52 -19.42 -5.16 -14.32
N ASN A 53 -18.23 -5.64 -13.94
CA ASN A 53 -16.99 -4.97 -14.34
C ASN A 53 -16.20 -5.71 -15.44
N HIS A 54 -16.11 -5.09 -16.62
CA HIS A 54 -15.20 -5.50 -17.71
C HIS A 54 -13.82 -4.84 -17.62
N HIS A 55 -13.57 -4.02 -16.59
CA HIS A 55 -12.28 -3.38 -16.35
C HIS A 55 -11.35 -4.32 -15.57
N HIS A 56 -10.17 -4.58 -16.13
CA HIS A 56 -9.10 -5.31 -15.46
C HIS A 56 -8.51 -4.40 -14.37
N HIS A 57 -9.03 -4.49 -13.15
CA HIS A 57 -8.38 -3.90 -11.99
C HIS A 57 -7.47 -4.94 -11.35
N GLU A 58 -6.19 -4.64 -11.30
CA GLU A 58 -5.20 -5.44 -10.60
C GLU A 58 -5.24 -5.11 -9.11
N PHE A 59 -5.15 -6.15 -8.28
CA PHE A 59 -5.06 -6.05 -6.82
C PHE A 59 -3.79 -6.80 -6.40
N PRO A 60 -2.62 -6.15 -6.45
CA PRO A 60 -1.37 -6.80 -6.08
C PRO A 60 -1.38 -7.19 -4.60
N SER A 61 -0.75 -8.32 -4.28
CA SER A 61 -0.43 -8.70 -2.92
C SER A 61 0.50 -7.68 -2.26
N ALA A 62 0.55 -7.68 -0.93
CA ALA A 62 1.42 -6.78 -0.17
C ALA A 62 2.90 -6.88 -0.59
N ASP A 63 3.40 -8.09 -0.88
CA ASP A 63 4.77 -8.31 -1.36
C ASP A 63 4.99 -7.78 -2.79
N GLU A 64 4.01 -7.92 -3.69
CA GLU A 64 4.09 -7.37 -5.04
C GLU A 64 4.12 -5.84 -5.02
N VAL A 65 3.34 -5.21 -4.15
CA VAL A 65 3.40 -3.75 -3.93
C VAL A 65 4.80 -3.35 -3.45
N ILE A 66 5.38 -4.04 -2.45
CA ILE A 66 6.74 -3.77 -1.98
C ILE A 66 7.75 -3.93 -3.11
N GLY A 67 7.62 -4.99 -3.92
CA GLY A 67 8.47 -5.25 -5.07
C GLY A 67 8.43 -4.12 -6.11
N SER A 68 7.26 -3.52 -6.35
CA SER A 68 7.11 -2.42 -7.32
C SER A 68 7.82 -1.13 -6.87
N LEU A 69 8.00 -0.94 -5.57
CA LEU A 69 8.72 0.21 -5.01
C LEU A 69 10.22 0.17 -5.31
N ARG A 70 10.79 -1.00 -5.59
CA ARG A 70 12.23 -1.21 -5.86
C ARG A 70 13.11 -0.56 -4.78
N LEU A 71 12.73 -0.77 -3.53
CA LEU A 71 13.48 -0.26 -2.38
C LEU A 71 14.76 -1.07 -2.15
N ASP A 72 15.78 -0.43 -1.61
CA ASP A 72 16.97 -1.10 -1.08
C ASP A 72 16.59 -1.86 0.19
N GLU A 73 16.67 -3.19 0.15
CA GLU A 73 16.28 -4.08 1.25
C GLU A 73 17.11 -3.86 2.52
N HIS A 74 18.34 -3.35 2.40
CA HIS A 74 19.18 -3.03 3.56
C HIS A 74 18.79 -1.71 4.22
N ARG A 75 17.91 -0.92 3.60
CA ARG A 75 17.47 0.40 4.09
C ARG A 75 16.03 0.42 4.58
N TRP A 76 15.32 -0.70 4.49
CA TRP A 76 13.92 -0.80 4.89
C TRP A 76 13.63 -2.08 5.66
N GLU A 77 13.11 -1.90 6.85
CA GLU A 77 12.59 -2.96 7.70
C GLU A 77 11.09 -3.15 7.42
N ARG A 78 10.66 -4.40 7.26
CA ARG A 78 9.24 -4.78 7.16
C ARG A 78 8.65 -4.91 8.58
N VAL A 79 7.97 -3.86 9.05
CA VAL A 79 7.35 -3.85 10.38
C VAL A 79 6.03 -4.62 10.38
N ARG A 80 5.23 -4.48 9.33
CA ARG A 80 3.98 -5.25 9.11
C ARG A 80 3.72 -5.35 7.62
N VAL A 81 3.48 -6.56 7.14
CA VAL A 81 3.17 -6.84 5.73
C VAL A 81 2.15 -7.96 5.71
N GLU A 82 0.88 -7.63 5.52
CA GLU A 82 -0.20 -8.60 5.58
C GLU A 82 -1.42 -8.15 4.78
N THR A 83 -2.34 -9.09 4.55
CA THR A 83 -3.70 -8.80 4.14
C THR A 83 -4.60 -8.87 5.38
N ALA A 84 -5.38 -7.81 5.61
CA ALA A 84 -6.34 -7.71 6.69
C ALA A 84 -7.77 -7.75 6.14
N GLU A 85 -8.64 -8.46 6.84
CA GLU A 85 -10.07 -8.51 6.54
C GLU A 85 -10.85 -7.54 7.44
N ARG A 86 -11.92 -6.97 6.90
CA ARG A 86 -12.86 -6.15 7.65
C ARG A 86 -14.29 -6.35 7.18
N GLU A 87 -15.22 -6.31 8.13
CA GLU A 87 -16.65 -6.38 7.86
C GLU A 87 -17.19 -5.02 7.39
N THR A 88 -18.20 -5.06 6.53
CA THR A 88 -18.91 -3.88 6.03
C THR A 88 -20.34 -4.25 5.59
N ILE A 89 -21.14 -3.24 5.27
CA ILE A 89 -22.46 -3.41 4.64
C ILE A 89 -22.33 -3.02 3.17
N GLY A 90 -22.65 -3.97 2.29
CA GLY A 90 -22.65 -3.79 0.85
C GLY A 90 -23.77 -2.84 0.38
N PRO A 91 -23.73 -2.43 -0.90
CA PRO A 91 -24.70 -1.49 -1.47
C PRO A 91 -26.15 -2.01 -1.51
N ASP A 92 -26.35 -3.32 -1.39
CA ASP A 92 -27.65 -3.99 -1.29
C ASP A 92 -28.10 -4.24 0.17
N GLY A 93 -27.37 -3.68 1.14
CA GLY A 93 -27.66 -3.83 2.57
C GLY A 93 -27.18 -5.15 3.18
N GLN A 94 -26.48 -6.00 2.43
CA GLN A 94 -25.99 -7.29 2.94
C GLN A 94 -24.62 -7.15 3.61
N PRO A 95 -24.33 -7.92 4.68
CA PRO A 95 -22.98 -8.03 5.24
C PRO A 95 -21.99 -8.55 4.20
N ALA A 96 -20.77 -8.01 4.24
CA ALA A 96 -19.69 -8.41 3.35
C ALA A 96 -18.33 -8.24 4.03
N THR A 97 -17.36 -9.02 3.59
CA THR A 97 -15.96 -8.92 3.99
C THR A 97 -15.17 -8.25 2.87
N LEU A 98 -14.36 -7.25 3.22
CA LEU A 98 -13.37 -6.64 2.34
C LEU A 98 -11.96 -7.01 2.80
N SER A 99 -11.06 -7.20 1.84
CA SER A 99 -9.66 -7.54 2.07
C SER A 99 -8.78 -6.39 1.60
N ASP A 100 -7.97 -5.85 2.50
CA ASP A 100 -7.07 -4.73 2.27
C ASP A 100 -5.63 -5.14 2.65
N ASN A 101 -4.61 -4.68 1.92
CA ASN A 101 -3.22 -4.86 2.33
C ASN A 101 -2.86 -3.80 3.39
N ILE A 102 -2.10 -4.21 4.40
CA ILE A 102 -1.46 -3.31 5.37
C ILE A 102 0.05 -3.49 5.24
N ILE A 103 0.73 -2.44 4.76
CA ILE A 103 2.17 -2.42 4.56
C ILE A 103 2.76 -1.29 5.41
N VAL A 104 3.55 -1.66 6.42
CA VAL A 104 4.29 -0.76 7.28
C VAL A 104 5.76 -1.06 7.12
N LEU A 105 6.50 -0.12 6.54
CA LEU A 105 7.94 -0.21 6.39
C LEU A 105 8.61 0.89 7.21
N ARG A 106 9.67 0.56 7.93
CA ARG A 106 10.52 1.54 8.62
C ARG A 106 11.78 1.74 7.82
N ARG A 107 12.13 3.00 7.52
CA ARG A 107 13.40 3.30 6.87
C ARG A 107 14.50 3.24 7.91
N VAL A 108 15.47 2.34 7.78
CA VAL A 108 16.61 2.31 8.69
C VAL A 108 17.62 3.40 8.32
N GLY A 109 18.21 4.03 9.33
CA GLY A 109 19.37 4.89 9.10
C GLY A 109 20.56 4.01 8.75
N GLY A 110 21.31 4.40 7.72
CA GLY A 110 22.64 3.82 7.54
C GLY A 110 23.44 4.11 8.80
N GLN A 111 24.08 3.10 9.39
CA GLN A 111 25.14 3.38 10.36
C GLN A 111 26.11 4.36 9.69
N ALA A 112 26.37 5.50 10.33
CA ALA A 112 27.53 6.29 9.96
C ALA A 112 28.73 5.34 10.09
N ALA A 113 29.45 5.11 8.99
CA ALA A 113 30.70 4.39 9.05
C ALA A 113 31.60 5.10 10.07
N SER A 114 31.95 4.40 11.13
CA SER A 114 32.90 4.82 12.16
C SER A 114 34.29 5.02 11.58
#